data_AF-A0A1D3DYW4-F1
#
_entry.id   AF-A0A1D3DYW4-F1
#
_cell.length_a   1.000
_cell.length_b   1.000
_cell.length_c   1.000
_cell.angle_alpha   90.00
_cell.angle_beta   90.00
_cell.angle_gamma   90.00
#
_symmetry.space_group_name_H-M   'P 1'
#
loop_
_entity.id
_entity.type
_entity.pdbx_description
1 polymer ?
#
loop_
_entity_poly.entity_id
_entity_poly.type
_entity_poly.pdbx_seq_one_letter_code
_entity_poly.pdbx_strand_id
1 'polypeptide(L)'
;MSTVTRQEITACTRGAFGSGWVGRDDLCAAARAAGARPEAVALLAGLSPHVRVCGLSDLLLLLPQLPDGAPPEPGVGEQHHTAGGGARS
;
A
#
# COMPACT_ATOMS: atom_id res chain seq x y z
N MET A 1 14.13 -0.66 1.07
CA MET A 1 13.08 -1.67 0.81
C MET A 1 11.80 -0.94 0.51
N SER A 2 11.12 -1.26 -0.60
CA SER A 2 9.86 -0.59 -0.95
C SER A 2 8.76 -0.96 0.04
N THR A 3 8.27 0.06 0.75
CA THR A 3 7.18 -0.03 1.72
C THR A 3 5.91 -0.54 1.05
N VAL A 4 5.21 -1.49 1.69
CA VAL A 4 3.88 -1.95 1.25
C VAL A 4 2.91 -0.77 1.34
N THR A 5 2.06 -0.60 0.33
CA THR A 5 1.11 0.52 0.26
C THR A 5 -0.34 0.06 0.44
N ARG A 6 -1.24 0.99 0.75
CA ARG A 6 -2.69 0.72 0.78
C ARG A 6 -3.20 0.24 -0.57
N GLN A 7 -2.69 0.82 -1.66
CA GLN A 7 -3.05 0.40 -3.01
C GLN A 7 -2.62 -1.05 -3.28
N GLU A 8 -1.43 -1.44 -2.83
CA GLU A 8 -0.94 -2.82 -2.97
C GLU A 8 -1.83 -3.81 -2.20
N ILE A 9 -2.14 -3.52 -0.93
CA ILE A 9 -3.04 -4.35 -0.11
C ILE A 9 -4.43 -4.43 -0.74
N THR A 10 -4.96 -3.31 -1.24
CA THR A 10 -6.26 -3.26 -1.91
C THR A 10 -6.26 -4.12 -3.16
N ALA A 11 -5.22 -4.04 -3.98
CA ALA A 11 -5.13 -4.80 -5.22
C ALA A 11 -5.08 -6.31 -4.96
N CYS A 12 -4.30 -6.76 -3.97
CA CYS A 12 -4.11 -8.18 -3.74
C CYS A 12 -5.23 -8.85 -2.92
N THR A 13 -5.99 -8.08 -2.14
CA THR A 13 -7.11 -8.63 -1.34
C THR A 13 -8.48 -8.43 -1.97
N ARG A 14 -8.61 -7.65 -3.05
CA ARG A 14 -9.89 -7.37 -3.73
C ARG A 14 -10.70 -8.64 -4.03
N GLY A 15 -10.03 -9.71 -4.46
CA GLY A 15 -10.68 -10.98 -4.80
C GLY A 15 -11.22 -11.77 -3.61
N ALA A 16 -10.88 -11.40 -2.38
CA ALA A 16 -11.39 -12.05 -1.18
C ALA A 16 -12.81 -11.58 -0.82
N PHE A 17 -13.16 -10.36 -1.22
CA PHE A 17 -14.41 -9.72 -0.85
C PHE A 17 -15.52 -10.06 -1.85
N GLY A 18 -16.49 -10.84 -1.38
CA GLY A 18 -17.74 -11.13 -2.09
C GLY A 18 -18.93 -10.51 -1.35
N SER A 19 -19.76 -11.34 -0.74
CA SER A 19 -20.98 -10.93 0.00
C SER A 19 -20.91 -11.18 1.51
N GLY A 20 -19.73 -11.45 2.06
CA GLY A 20 -19.59 -11.90 3.45
C GLY A 20 -18.35 -11.41 4.17
N TRP A 21 -18.27 -11.77 5.44
CA TRP A 21 -17.13 -11.51 6.30
C TRP A 21 -15.92 -12.33 5.86
N VAL A 22 -14.79 -11.65 5.66
CA VAL A 22 -13.52 -12.26 5.26
C VAL A 22 -12.60 -12.30 6.47
N GLY A 23 -12.05 -13.48 6.78
CA GLY A 23 -11.10 -13.66 7.87
C GLY A 23 -9.66 -13.37 7.45
N ARG A 24 -8.74 -13.32 8.44
CA ARG A 24 -7.30 -13.18 8.19
C ARG A 24 -6.77 -14.19 7.18
N ASP A 25 -7.13 -15.45 7.36
CA ASP A 25 -6.56 -16.54 6.56
C ASP A 25 -7.04 -16.48 5.11
N ASP A 26 -8.29 -16.06 4.88
CA ASP A 26 -8.85 -15.79 3.55
C ASP A 26 -8.14 -14.63 2.86
N LEU A 27 -7.86 -13.54 3.60
CA LEU A 27 -7.07 -12.41 3.08
C LEU A 27 -5.66 -12.84 2.67
N CYS A 28 -5.00 -13.65 3.50
CA CYS A 28 -3.68 -14.19 3.20
C CYS A 28 -3.72 -15.12 1.97
N ALA A 29 -4.75 -15.96 1.86
CA ALA A 29 -4.93 -16.84 0.72
C ALA A 29 -5.15 -16.05 -0.57
N ALA A 30 -6.03 -15.05 -0.54
CA ALA A 30 -6.29 -14.17 -1.69
C ALA A 30 -5.04 -13.39 -2.12
N ALA A 31 -4.30 -12.81 -1.16
CA ALA A 31 -3.06 -12.10 -1.46
C ALA A 31 -2.02 -13.00 -2.12
N ARG A 32 -1.85 -14.25 -1.63
CA ARG A 32 -0.95 -15.23 -2.26
C ARG A 32 -1.43 -15.62 -3.66
N ALA A 33 -2.73 -15.86 -3.84
CA ALA A 33 -3.31 -16.20 -5.13
C ALA A 33 -3.14 -15.06 -6.16
N ALA A 34 -3.15 -13.81 -5.71
CA ALA A 34 -2.88 -12.63 -6.52
C ALA A 34 -1.39 -12.39 -6.81
N GLY A 35 -0.47 -13.21 -6.25
CA GLY A 35 0.97 -13.03 -6.41
C GLY A 35 1.53 -11.86 -5.61
N ALA A 36 0.91 -11.50 -4.48
CA ALA A 36 1.39 -10.43 -3.62
C ALA A 36 2.80 -10.71 -3.09
N ARG A 37 3.53 -9.62 -2.81
CA ARG A 37 4.84 -9.71 -2.19
C ARG A 37 4.78 -10.38 -0.80
N PRO A 38 5.82 -11.12 -0.39
CA PRO A 38 5.86 -11.75 0.92
C PRO A 38 5.62 -10.79 2.08
N GLU A 39 6.10 -9.55 1.97
CA GLU A 39 5.93 -8.50 2.98
C GLU A 39 4.47 -8.08 3.14
N ALA A 40 3.71 -8.00 2.05
CA ALA A 40 2.27 -7.71 2.10
C ALA A 40 1.49 -8.86 2.76
N VAL A 41 1.85 -10.11 2.45
CA VAL A 41 1.25 -11.29 3.08
C VAL A 41 1.61 -11.36 4.56
N ALA A 42 2.85 -11.07 4.94
CA ALA A 42 3.30 -11.03 6.34
C ALA A 42 2.53 -9.97 7.14
N LEU A 43 2.26 -8.82 6.52
CA LEU A 43 1.48 -7.75 7.13
C LEU A 43 0.03 -8.18 7.41
N LEU A 44 -0.61 -8.86 6.46
CA LEU A 44 -1.94 -9.46 6.65
C LEU A 44 -1.92 -10.57 7.70
N ALA A 45 -0.88 -11.42 7.70
CA ALA A 45 -0.73 -12.50 8.68
C ALA A 45 -0.49 -11.99 10.11
N GLY A 46 0.03 -10.77 10.26
CA GLY A 46 0.21 -10.08 11.53
C GLY A 46 -1.09 -9.56 12.16
N LEU A 47 -2.21 -9.56 11.43
CA LEU A 47 -3.52 -9.24 12.00
C LEU A 47 -3.96 -10.31 13.01
N SER A 48 -4.84 -9.92 13.93
CA SER A 48 -5.44 -10.85 14.89
C SER A 48 -6.08 -12.05 14.17
N PRO A 49 -5.90 -13.29 14.65
CA PRO A 49 -6.53 -14.49 14.06
C PRO A 49 -8.06 -14.43 14.10
N HIS A 50 -8.64 -13.60 14.97
CA HIS A 50 -10.08 -13.43 15.12
C HIS A 50 -10.65 -12.27 14.29
N VAL A 51 -9.81 -11.57 13.52
CA VAL A 51 -10.26 -10.47 12.68
C VAL A 51 -11.24 -10.96 11.62
N ARG A 52 -12.31 -10.20 11.43
CA ARG A 52 -13.22 -10.34 10.30
C ARG A 52 -13.55 -8.95 9.79
N VAL A 53 -13.49 -8.79 8.47
CA VAL A 53 -13.77 -7.51 7.79
C VAL A 53 -14.84 -7.72 6.73
N CYS A 54 -15.75 -6.76 6.57
CA CYS A 54 -16.84 -6.87 5.58
C CYS A 54 -16.55 -6.12 4.27
N GLY A 55 -15.33 -5.59 4.11
CA GLY A 55 -14.91 -4.92 2.89
C GLY A 55 -13.48 -4.38 2.96
N LEU A 56 -13.04 -3.81 1.85
CA LEU A 56 -11.74 -3.16 1.73
C LEU A 56 -11.57 -1.99 2.70
N SER A 57 -12.62 -1.18 2.90
CA SER A 57 -12.58 -0.05 3.82
C SER A 57 -12.30 -0.48 5.26
N ASP A 58 -12.97 -1.52 5.75
CA ASP A 58 -12.73 -2.09 7.07
C ASP A 58 -11.30 -2.61 7.22
N LEU A 59 -10.78 -3.27 6.19
CA LEU A 59 -9.39 -3.75 6.20
C LEU A 59 -8.40 -2.60 6.30
N LEU A 60 -8.60 -1.51 5.55
CA LEU A 60 -7.70 -0.35 5.57
C LEU A 60 -7.77 0.43 6.88
N LEU A 61 -8.88 0.37 7.62
CA LEU A 61 -8.98 0.93 8.97
C LEU A 61 -8.08 0.20 9.98
N LEU A 62 -7.80 -1.09 9.77
CA LEU A 62 -6.90 -1.87 10.61
C LEU A 62 -5.42 -1.62 10.29
N LEU A 63 -5.13 -0.94 9.18
CA LEU A 63 -3.78 -0.71 8.66
C LEU A 63 -3.51 0.80 8.43
N PRO A 64 -3.68 1.65 9.46
CA PRO A 64 -3.54 3.11 9.32
C PRO A 64 -2.11 3.56 8.99
N GLN A 65 -1.10 2.73 9.26
CA GLN A 65 0.31 3.03 9.03
C GLN A 65 0.75 2.88 7.56
N LEU A 66 -0.12 2.34 6.70
CA LEU A 66 0.22 2.13 5.30
C LEU A 66 0.13 3.44 4.51
N PRO A 67 1.16 3.80 3.73
CA PRO A 67 1.07 4.93 2.80
C PRO A 67 0.06 4.63 1.68
N ASP A 68 -0.65 5.64 1.20
CA ASP A 68 -1.68 5.48 0.16
C ASP A 68 -1.12 5.00 -1.20
N GLY A 69 0.17 5.21 -1.47
CA GLY A 69 0.86 4.69 -2.65
C GLY A 69 1.29 5.75 -3.65
N ALA A 70 1.71 6.94 -3.19
CA ALA A 70 2.55 7.79 -4.04
C ALA A 70 3.94 7.16 -4.16
N PRO A 71 4.58 7.17 -5.35
CA PRO A 71 6.01 6.92 -5.41
C PRO A 71 6.71 7.88 -4.44
N PRO A 72 7.84 7.49 -3.82
CA PRO A 72 8.68 8.50 -3.18
C PRO A 72 8.99 9.51 -4.28
N GLU A 73 8.47 10.73 -4.15
CA GLU A 73 8.89 11.83 -5.03
C GLU A 73 10.41 11.84 -4.94
N PRO A 74 11.14 11.57 -6.04
CA PRO A 74 12.59 11.74 -5.99
C PRO A 74 12.77 13.19 -5.57
N GLY A 75 13.41 13.38 -4.41
CA GLY A 75 13.53 14.67 -3.79
C GLY A 75 13.84 15.71 -4.85
N VAL A 76 13.06 16.78 -4.84
CA VAL A 76 13.43 18.02 -5.50
C VAL A 76 14.70 18.49 -4.78
N GLY A 77 15.82 17.85 -5.12
CA GLY A 77 17.14 18.37 -4.92
C GLY A 77 17.18 19.60 -5.78
N GLU A 78 16.84 20.74 -5.17
CA GLU A 78 17.68 21.92 -5.14
C GLU A 78 18.75 21.92 -6.24
N GLN A 79 18.33 22.07 -7.48
CA GLN A 79 19.20 22.45 -8.57
C GLN A 79 18.92 23.91 -8.84
N HIS A 80 19.64 24.70 -8.04
CA HIS A 80 20.12 26.06 -8.33
C HIS A 80 19.85 26.46 -9.78
N HIS A 81 18.88 27.35 -9.98
CA HIS A 81 18.62 27.96 -11.27
C HIS A 81 19.88 28.74 -11.71
N THR A 82 20.63 28.09 -12.59
CA THR A 82 21.27 28.61 -13.81
C THR A 82 22.00 29.94 -13.69
N ALA A 83 23.34 29.86 -13.69
CA ALA A 83 24.18 30.93 -14.19
C ALA A 83 23.86 31.20 -15.67
N GLY A 84 23.60 32.46 -16.02
CA GLY A 84 23.45 32.89 -17.42
C GLY A 84 23.14 34.38 -17.52
N GLY A 85 24.14 35.16 -17.91
CA GLY A 85 24.13 36.62 -17.84
C GLY A 85 23.46 37.38 -18.99
N GLY A 86 23.74 38.69 -18.97
CA GLY A 86 23.31 39.71 -19.94
C GLY A 86 22.27 40.64 -19.32
N ALA A 87 22.31 41.97 -19.45
CA ALA A 87 23.22 42.88 -20.11
C ALA A 87 22.86 44.32 -19.64
N ARG A 88 23.84 45.24 -19.68
CA ARG A 88 23.72 46.68 -19.96
C ARG A 88 22.71 47.53 -19.15
N SER A 89 23.24 48.50 -18.40
CA SER A 89 23.10 49.94 -18.70
C SER A 89 24.07 50.77 -17.87
#